data_AF-A0A2H9LB43-F1
#
_entry.id   AF-A0A2H9LB43-F1
#
_cell.length_a   1.000
_cell.length_b   1.000
_cell.length_c   1.000
_cell.angle_alpha   90.00
_cell.angle_beta   90.00
_cell.angle_gamma   90.00
#
_symmetry.space_group_name_H-M   'P 1'
#
loop_
_entity.id
_entity.type
_entity.pdbx_description
1 polymer ?
#
loop_
_entity_poly.entity_id
_entity_poly.type
_entity_poly.pdbx_seq_one_letter_code
_entity_poly.pdbx_strand_id
1 'polypeptide(L)' 'MIGKKTLAEKPVTLAEALEVLEKQKKGEELGYSQRLTYDYAQKFSKLTARKAKELAEELLKLGNLRE' A
#
# COMPACT_ATOMS: atom_id res chain seq x y z
N MET A 1 -6.08 4.08 18.82
CA MET A 1 -7.21 4.06 17.88
C MET A 1 -7.20 5.39 17.13
N ILE A 2 -7.25 5.37 15.81
CA ILE A 2 -7.35 6.61 15.03
C ILE A 2 -8.83 6.95 14.91
N GLY A 3 -9.24 8.12 15.40
CA GLY A 3 -10.66 8.52 15.44
C GLY A 3 -11.49 7.74 16.49
N LYS A 4 -12.82 7.74 16.31
CA LYS A 4 -13.78 7.16 17.27
C LYS A 4 -14.05 5.66 17.10
N LYS A 5 -13.97 5.14 15.86
CA LYS A 5 -14.19 3.72 15.51
C LYS A 5 -13.67 3.46 14.10
N THR A 6 -13.11 2.27 13.87
CA THR A 6 -12.78 1.76 12.52
C THR A 6 -14.04 1.20 11.85
N LEU A 7 -14.40 1.73 10.67
CA LEU A 7 -15.56 1.28 9.90
C LEU A 7 -15.22 0.15 8.92
N ALA A 8 -14.04 0.23 8.31
CA ALA A 8 -13.52 -0.76 7.38
C ALA A 8 -11.99 -0.70 7.40
N GLU A 9 -11.36 -1.84 7.19
CA GLU A 9 -9.93 -1.97 6.97
C GLU A 9 -9.70 -3.07 5.94
N LYS A 10 -8.58 -2.97 5.23
CA LYS A 10 -8.14 -4.00 4.32
C LYS A 10 -6.62 -4.02 4.25
N PRO A 11 -5.98 -5.18 4.06
CA PRO A 11 -4.58 -5.23 3.73
C PRO A 11 -4.33 -4.55 2.37
N VAL A 12 -3.13 -3.98 2.22
CA VAL A 12 -2.66 -3.38 0.97
C VAL A 12 -1.29 -3.93 0.62
N THR A 13 -1.01 -4.02 -0.68
CA THR A 13 0.30 -4.43 -1.18
C THR A 13 1.34 -3.32 -1.01
N LEU A 14 2.63 -3.68 -1.05
CA LEU A 14 3.72 -2.69 -1.06
C LEU A 14 3.63 -1.73 -2.24
N ALA A 15 3.12 -2.19 -3.39
CA ALA A 15 2.94 -1.35 -4.57
C ALA A 15 1.85 -0.28 -4.35
N GLU A 16 0.74 -0.65 -3.69
CA GLU A 16 -0.30 0.30 -3.30
C GLU A 16 0.19 1.29 -2.23
N ALA A 17 0.95 0.80 -1.24
CA ALA A 17 1.55 1.66 -0.21
C ALA A 17 2.54 2.67 -0.80
N LEU A 18 3.35 2.27 -1.79
CA LEU A 18 4.25 3.17 -2.51
C LEU A 18 3.48 4.29 -3.23
N GLU A 19 2.37 3.95 -3.91
CA GLU A 19 1.54 4.94 -4.62
C GLU A 19 0.95 5.99 -3.65
N VAL A 20 0.57 5.57 -2.43
CA VAL A 20 0.09 6.48 -1.38
C VAL A 20 1.20 7.45 -0.96
N LEU A 21 2.42 6.94 -0.71
CA LEU A 21 3.56 7.76 -0.32
C LEU A 21 4.01 8.70 -1.44
N GLU A 22 3.95 8.28 -2.71
CA GLU A 22 4.23 9.14 -3.87
C GLU A 22 3.23 10.30 -3.97
N LYS A 23 1.95 10.03 -3.72
CA LYS A 23 0.91 11.08 -3.68
C LYS A 23 1.16 12.06 -2.54
N GLN A 24 1.51 11.57 -1.36
CA GLN A 24 1.80 12.42 -0.20
C GLN A 24 3.02 13.31 -0.45
N LYS A 25 4.10 12.74 -1.01
CA LYS A 25 5.33 13.46 -1.37
C LYS A 25 5.12 14.62 -2.35
N LYS A 26 4.06 14.58 -3.18
CA LYS A 26 3.71 15.68 -4.10
C LYS A 26 3.06 16.87 -3.38
N GLY A 27 2.40 16.63 -2.25
CA GLY A 27 1.71 17.67 -1.48
C GLY A 27 2.55 18.25 -0.34
N GLU A 28 3.30 17.41 0.35
CA GLU A 28 4.10 17.79 1.52
C GLU A 28 5.40 16.97 1.61
N GLU A 29 6.35 17.46 2.40
CA GLU A 29 7.57 16.72 2.65
C GLU A 29 7.29 15.51 3.53
N LEU A 30 7.76 14.33 3.10
CA LEU A 30 7.67 13.11 3.91
C LEU A 30 8.54 13.24 5.16
N GLY A 31 7.96 12.92 6.32
CA GLY A 31 8.70 12.76 7.57
C GLY A 31 9.70 11.60 7.51
N TYR A 32 10.60 11.53 8.49
CA TYR A 32 11.72 10.58 8.48
C TYR A 32 11.29 9.13 8.28
N SER A 33 10.35 8.63 9.09
CA SER A 33 9.87 7.25 8.98
C SER A 33 9.14 6.98 7.66
N GLN A 34 8.35 7.95 7.17
CA GLN A 34 7.68 7.83 5.88
C GLN A 34 8.67 7.78 4.72
N ARG A 35 9.78 8.52 4.81
CA ARG A 35 10.87 8.48 3.84
C ARG A 35 11.56 7.12 3.82
N LEU A 36 11.87 6.56 4.98
CA LEU A 36 12.41 5.19 5.08
C LEU A 36 11.44 4.15 4.49
N THR A 37 10.14 4.28 4.77
CA THR A 37 9.13 3.40 4.18
C THR A 37 9.04 3.59 2.67
N TYR A 38 9.13 4.82 2.17
CA TYR A 38 9.14 5.13 0.74
C TYR A 38 10.34 4.46 0.05
N ASP A 39 11.55 4.61 0.61
CA ASP A 39 12.76 4.01 0.06
C ASP A 39 12.68 2.47 0.04
N TYR A 40 12.15 1.88 1.12
CA TYR A 40 11.88 0.44 1.18
C TYR A 40 10.86 0.01 0.12
N ALA A 41 9.71 0.67 0.06
CA ALA A 41 8.63 0.31 -0.86
C ALA A 41 9.08 0.49 -2.32
N GLN A 42 9.86 1.53 -2.62
CA GLN A 42 10.44 1.76 -3.95
C GLN A 42 11.40 0.62 -4.35
N LYS A 43 12.22 0.14 -3.41
CA LYS A 43 13.19 -0.94 -3.67
C LYS A 43 12.54 -2.32 -3.81
N PHE A 44 11.47 -2.59 -3.05
CA PHE A 44 10.89 -3.93 -2.94
C PHE A 44 9.56 -4.10 -3.68
N SER A 45 8.97 -3.02 -4.20
CA SER A 45 7.79 -3.15 -5.07
C SER A 45 8.20 -3.77 -6.40
N LYS A 46 7.73 -5.01 -6.63
CA LYS A 46 8.02 -5.77 -7.85
C LYS A 46 7.04 -5.52 -8.99
N LEU A 47 5.91 -4.88 -8.67
CA LEU A 47 4.79 -4.64 -9.59
C LEU A 47 4.34 -3.18 -9.48
N THR A 48 3.60 -2.74 -10.49
CA THR A 48 2.85 -1.48 -10.38
C THR A 48 1.64 -1.68 -9.46
N ALA A 49 1.16 -0.61 -8.83
CA ALA A 49 -0.01 -0.68 -7.94
C ALA A 49 -1.23 -1.32 -8.63
N ARG A 50 -1.47 -0.97 -9.90
CA ARG A 50 -2.53 -1.59 -10.72
C ARG A 50 -2.36 -3.09 -10.87
N LYS A 51 -1.18 -3.55 -11.31
CA LYS A 51 -0.92 -4.99 -11.53
C LYS A 51 -0.93 -5.77 -10.21
N ALA A 52 -0.42 -5.19 -9.13
CA ALA A 52 -0.42 -5.80 -7.81
C ALA A 52 -1.86 -5.99 -7.29
N LYS A 53 -2.72 -5.00 -7.53
CA LYS A 53 -4.14 -5.06 -7.17
C LYS A 53 -4.89 -6.12 -7.98
N GLU A 54 -4.71 -6.13 -9.30
CA GLU A 54 -5.30 -7.16 -10.19
C GLU A 54 -4.88 -8.57 -9.74
N LEU A 55 -3.60 -8.79 -9.46
CA LEU A 55 -3.09 -10.06 -8.94
C LEU A 55 -3.70 -10.44 -7.58
N ALA A 56 -3.79 -9.50 -6.64
CA ALA A 56 -4.37 -9.76 -5.32
C ALA A 56 -5.86 -10.16 -5.42
N GLU A 57 -6.63 -9.48 -6.28
CA GLU A 57 -8.04 -9.81 -6.54
C GLU A 57 -8.19 -11.20 -7.16
N GLU A 58 -7.31 -11.59 -8.08
CA GLU A 58 -7.30 -12.94 -8.65
C GLU A 58 -6.95 -14.00 -7.60
N LEU A 59 -5.95 -13.76 -6.73
CA LEU A 59 -5.57 -14.70 -5.67
C LEU A 59 -6.66 -14.88 -4.61
N LEU A 60 -7.40 -13.81 -4.28
CA LEU A 60 -8.56 -13.86 -3.39
C LEU A 60 -9.67 -14.75 -3.97
N LYS A 61 -9.96 -14.62 -5.28
CA LYS A 61 -10.96 -15.47 -5.96
C LYS A 61 -10.59 -16.95 -5.95
N LEU A 62 -9.29 -17.25 -5.95
CA LEU A 62 -8.78 -18.62 -5.88
C LEU A 62 -8.77 -19.19 -4.44
N GLY A 63 -9.09 -18.38 -3.42
CA GLY A 63 -9.01 -18.77 -2.01
C GLY A 63 -7.57 -18.88 -1.47
N ASN A 64 -6.58 -18.42 -2.24
CA ASN A 64 -5.16 -18.50 -1.90
C ASN A 64 -4.67 -17.29 -1.08
N LEU A 65 -5.53 -16.28 -0.90
CA LEU A 65 -5.28 -15.11 -0.07
C LEU A 65 -6.40 -15.00 0.98
N ARG A 66 -6.05 -14.61 2.21
CA ARG A 66 -7.02 -14.25 3.26
C ARG A 66 -7.13 -12.73 3.30
N GLU A 67 -8.36 -12.22 3.39
CA GLU A 67 -8.64 -10.79 3.62
C GLU A 67 -8.23 -10.34 5.02
#